data_AF-A0A416YGP3-F1
#
_entry.id   AF-A0A416YGP3-F1
#
_cell.length_a   1.000
_cell.length_b   1.000
_cell.length_c   1.000
_cell.angle_alpha   90.00
_cell.angle_beta   90.00
_cell.angle_gamma   90.00
#
_symmetry.space_group_name_H-M   'P 1'
#
loop_
_entity.id
_entity.type
_entity.pdbx_description
1 polymer ?
#
loop_
_entity_poly.entity_id
_entity_poly.type
_entity_poly.pdbx_seq_one_letter_code
_entity_poly.pdbx_strand_id
1 'polypeptide(L)'
;MKYSGIGGQAVLEGVMMKNKEKYAVAVRKPDGEITVDTKEYYGLIKNKTLRNIPILRGVLSFVESLTLGISTLTYSASFFEEDEEDTKAKKKELSKEAAAKKEKAEMGITVAFSFVLAIGIFMILPYYLSLIFQKFITSHVALALIEGIIRMMIFLAYIASISLMKDIQRVFMYHGAEHKCINCIEHGMELNVENVRKSSRLHKRCGTSFLLFVMIISIIFFAFIDVKSRILKVVLRLLLIPVIAGVSYEFIRLAGKSDNPVVNFLSKPGLWLQRLTTREPDDSMIEVGIASVEAVFDWKKYLSEM
;
A
#
# COMPACT_ATOMS: atom_id res chain seq x y z
N MET A 1 9.99 13.18 17.04
CA MET A 1 9.02 12.06 16.98
C MET A 1 9.72 10.80 17.42
N LYS A 2 9.08 9.95 18.22
CA LYS A 2 9.61 8.62 18.58
C LYS A 2 9.03 7.59 17.62
N TYR A 3 9.86 6.67 17.12
CA TYR A 3 9.44 5.62 16.19
C TYR A 3 8.64 4.54 16.94
N SER A 4 7.35 4.41 16.62
CA SER A 4 6.44 3.43 17.26
C SER A 4 6.64 1.99 16.75
N GLY A 5 7.03 1.85 15.48
CA GLY A 5 7.16 0.55 14.81
C GLY A 5 5.84 -0.05 14.33
N ILE A 6 4.71 0.62 14.56
CA ILE A 6 3.43 0.23 13.98
C ILE A 6 3.34 0.68 12.52
N GLY A 7 2.55 -0.05 11.75
CA GLY A 7 2.16 0.36 10.40
C GLY A 7 0.74 -0.11 10.13
N GLY A 8 0.09 0.49 9.14
CA GLY A 8 -1.26 0.11 8.79
C GLY A 8 -1.52 0.10 7.29
N GLN A 9 -2.78 -0.18 6.96
CA GLN A 9 -3.33 -0.11 5.63
C GLN A 9 -4.82 0.22 5.73
N ALA A 10 -5.30 1.13 4.89
CA ALA A 10 -6.73 1.31 4.71
C ALA A 10 -7.35 0.09 4.01
N VAL A 11 -8.54 -0.29 4.45
CA VAL A 11 -9.38 -1.31 3.82
C VAL A 11 -10.77 -0.71 3.54
N LEU A 12 -11.71 -1.48 2.98
CA LEU A 12 -13.07 -0.98 2.75
C LEU A 12 -13.72 -0.70 4.11
N GLU A 13 -14.22 0.51 4.30
CA GLU A 13 -14.81 0.95 5.58
C GLU A 13 -13.96 0.71 6.83
N GLY A 14 -12.63 0.67 6.69
CA GLY A 14 -11.82 0.18 7.79
C GLY A 14 -10.34 0.52 7.73
N VAL A 15 -9.66 0.17 8.82
CA VAL A 15 -8.22 0.31 8.99
C VAL A 15 -7.65 -0.98 9.56
N MET A 16 -6.63 -1.51 8.87
CA MET A 16 -5.77 -2.55 9.41
C MET A 16 -4.54 -1.92 10.06
N MET A 17 -4.23 -2.32 11.29
CA MET A 17 -3.00 -1.97 12.00
C MET A 17 -2.21 -3.23 12.31
N LYS A 18 -0.89 -3.13 12.20
CA LYS A 18 0.05 -4.22 12.49
C LYS A 18 1.17 -3.73 13.39
N ASN A 19 1.44 -4.53 14.42
CA ASN A 19 2.56 -4.38 15.32
C ASN A 19 3.26 -5.73 15.50
N LYS A 20 4.47 -5.86 14.95
CA LYS A 20 5.22 -7.12 14.92
C LYS A 20 4.39 -8.27 14.33
N GLU A 21 4.18 -9.36 15.06
CA GLU A 21 3.39 -10.52 14.65
C GLU A 21 1.88 -10.32 14.80
N LYS A 22 1.41 -9.29 15.51
CA LYS A 22 -0.02 -9.05 15.75
C LYS A 22 -0.56 -8.05 14.74
N TYR A 23 -1.72 -8.34 14.16
CA TYR A 23 -2.47 -7.37 13.36
C TYR A 23 -3.95 -7.38 13.74
N ALA A 24 -4.62 -6.26 13.53
CA ALA A 24 -6.06 -6.13 13.70
C ALA A 24 -6.66 -5.39 12.53
N VAL A 25 -7.86 -5.77 12.14
CA VAL A 25 -8.67 -5.07 11.13
C VAL A 25 -9.91 -4.56 11.83
N ALA A 26 -10.03 -3.24 11.94
CA ALA A 26 -11.24 -2.58 12.40
C ALA A 26 -12.06 -2.16 11.17
N VAL A 27 -13.33 -2.55 11.10
CA VAL A 27 -14.25 -2.21 10.01
C VAL A 27 -15.53 -1.66 10.61
N ARG A 28 -16.03 -0.55 10.07
CA ARG A 28 -17.36 -0.04 10.40
C ARG A 28 -18.39 -0.73 9.50
N LYS A 29 -19.24 -1.54 10.09
CA LYS A 29 -20.32 -2.25 9.39
C LYS A 29 -21.42 -1.28 8.92
N PRO A 30 -22.31 -1.73 8.02
CA PRO A 30 -23.48 -0.98 7.58
C PRO A 30 -24.43 -0.55 8.71
N ASP A 31 -24.54 -1.35 9.77
CA ASP A 31 -25.30 -1.04 10.99
C ASP A 31 -24.66 0.05 11.88
N GLY A 32 -23.45 0.50 11.50
CA GLY A 32 -22.68 1.52 12.21
C GLY A 32 -21.76 0.98 13.31
N GLU A 33 -21.83 -0.31 13.65
CA GLU A 33 -20.97 -0.96 14.64
C GLU A 33 -19.52 -1.08 14.12
N ILE A 34 -18.54 -0.89 15.00
CA ILE A 34 -17.14 -1.18 14.69
C ILE A 34 -16.82 -2.60 15.12
N THR A 35 -16.53 -3.48 14.17
CA THR A 35 -15.98 -4.82 14.45
C THR A 35 -14.46 -4.79 14.37
N VAL A 36 -13.81 -5.51 15.27
CA VAL A 36 -12.34 -5.61 15.31
C VAL A 36 -11.94 -7.08 15.31
N ASP A 37 -11.33 -7.53 14.22
CA ASP A 37 -10.76 -8.87 14.10
C ASP A 37 -9.26 -8.83 14.35
N THR A 38 -8.81 -9.53 15.37
CA THR A 38 -7.40 -9.55 15.79
C THR A 38 -6.79 -10.92 15.53
N LYS A 39 -5.69 -10.94 14.80
CA LYS A 39 -5.00 -12.17 14.37
C LYS A 39 -3.48 -12.04 14.51
N GLU A 40 -2.84 -13.20 14.49
CA GLU A 40 -1.38 -13.30 14.47
C GLU A 40 -0.89 -13.72 13.08
N TYR A 41 0.15 -13.06 12.60
CA TYR A 41 0.80 -13.33 11.34
C TYR A 41 2.31 -13.48 11.56
N TYR A 42 2.76 -14.74 11.56
CA TYR A 42 4.17 -15.10 11.72
C TYR A 42 5.00 -14.92 10.44
N GLY A 43 4.35 -14.52 9.34
CA GLY A 43 4.91 -14.30 8.01
C GLY A 43 5.41 -15.55 7.29
N LEU A 44 5.84 -15.36 6.04
CA LEU A 44 6.10 -16.47 5.11
C LEU A 44 7.40 -17.22 5.43
N ILE A 45 8.38 -16.53 6.02
CA ILE A 45 9.70 -17.10 6.33
C ILE A 45 9.99 -16.94 7.81
N LYS A 46 10.00 -18.04 8.55
CA LYS A 46 10.27 -18.06 10.01
C LYS A 46 11.73 -17.75 10.38
N ASN A 47 12.66 -17.84 9.42
CA ASN A 47 14.08 -17.65 9.67
C ASN A 47 14.42 -16.17 9.92
N LYS A 48 14.77 -15.84 11.18
CA LYS A 48 15.11 -14.48 11.63
C LYS A 48 16.37 -13.91 10.95
N THR A 49 17.34 -14.75 10.61
CA THR A 49 18.57 -14.31 9.93
C THR A 49 18.23 -13.77 8.56
N LEU A 50 17.42 -14.51 7.79
CA LEU A 50 17.02 -14.13 6.44
C LEU A 50 16.18 -12.83 6.42
N ARG A 51 15.33 -12.63 7.44
CA ARG A 51 14.54 -11.41 7.65
C ARG A 51 15.36 -10.17 8.00
N ASN A 52 16.61 -10.33 8.42
CA ASN A 52 17.46 -9.20 8.82
C ASN A 52 18.42 -8.76 7.72
N ILE A 53 18.60 -9.56 6.66
CA ILE A 53 19.46 -9.24 5.52
C ILE A 53 18.87 -8.01 4.78
N PRO A 54 19.63 -6.91 4.61
CA PRO A 54 19.19 -5.75 3.85
C PRO A 54 18.77 -6.13 2.43
N ILE A 55 17.84 -5.36 1.83
CA ILE A 55 17.23 -5.63 0.51
C ILE A 55 16.31 -6.85 0.54
N LEU A 56 16.81 -8.03 0.94
CA LEU A 56 16.01 -9.25 1.03
C LEU A 56 14.85 -9.09 2.00
N ARG A 57 15.09 -8.46 3.16
CA ARG A 57 14.01 -8.13 4.11
C ARG A 57 12.92 -7.25 3.51
N GLY A 58 13.28 -6.37 2.57
CA GLY A 58 12.34 -5.51 1.88
C GLY A 58 11.46 -6.28 0.91
N VAL A 59 12.04 -7.23 0.17
CA VAL A 59 11.27 -8.17 -0.67
C VAL A 59 10.31 -8.98 0.19
N LEU A 60 10.79 -9.56 1.30
CA LEU A 60 9.96 -10.35 2.20
C LEU A 60 8.83 -9.51 2.80
N SER A 61 9.14 -8.30 3.29
CA SER A 61 8.15 -7.38 3.85
C SER A 61 7.10 -6.96 2.80
N PHE A 62 7.52 -6.76 1.55
CA PHE A 62 6.61 -6.41 0.46
C PHE A 62 5.64 -7.56 0.14
N VAL A 63 6.14 -8.79 -0.01
CA VAL A 63 5.29 -9.95 -0.26
C VAL A 63 4.35 -10.20 0.91
N GLU A 64 4.85 -10.16 2.14
CA GLU A 64 4.02 -10.29 3.36
C GLU A 64 2.93 -9.20 3.41
N SER A 65 3.26 -7.94 3.12
CA SER A 65 2.30 -6.84 3.08
C SER A 65 1.26 -7.02 1.97
N LEU A 66 1.65 -7.50 0.78
CA LEU A 66 0.70 -7.79 -0.30
C LEU A 66 -0.27 -8.90 0.07
N THR A 67 0.24 -10.01 0.62
CA THR A 67 -0.61 -11.15 1.02
C THR A 67 -1.60 -10.76 2.12
N LEU A 68 -1.12 -10.03 3.14
CA LEU A 68 -1.96 -9.54 4.21
C LEU A 68 -2.97 -8.52 3.67
N GLY A 69 -2.52 -7.56 2.85
CA GLY A 69 -3.36 -6.52 2.28
C GLY A 69 -4.51 -7.08 1.44
N ILE A 70 -4.28 -8.09 0.60
CA ILE A 70 -5.33 -8.77 -0.15
C ILE A 70 -6.31 -9.46 0.82
N SER A 71 -5.79 -10.23 1.79
CA SER A 71 -6.64 -10.93 2.75
C SER A 71 -7.53 -9.99 3.57
N THR A 72 -7.01 -8.83 3.97
CA THR A 72 -7.75 -7.86 4.81
C THR A 72 -8.74 -7.05 3.99
N LEU A 73 -8.43 -6.78 2.72
CA LEU A 73 -9.39 -6.18 1.77
C LEU A 73 -10.57 -7.12 1.52
N THR A 74 -10.30 -8.40 1.26
CA THR A 74 -11.35 -9.41 1.10
C THR A 74 -12.19 -9.54 2.37
N TYR A 75 -11.56 -9.56 3.55
CA TYR A 75 -12.29 -9.58 4.82
C TYR A 75 -13.17 -8.35 5.03
N SER A 76 -12.70 -7.15 4.66
CA SER A 76 -13.54 -5.96 4.76
C SER A 76 -14.69 -5.96 3.76
N ALA A 77 -14.45 -6.47 2.54
CA ALA A 77 -15.45 -6.53 1.48
C ALA A 77 -16.63 -7.44 1.84
N SER A 78 -16.39 -8.55 2.55
CA SER A 78 -17.45 -9.51 2.88
C SER A 78 -18.56 -8.91 3.75
N PHE A 79 -18.30 -7.84 4.50
CA PHE A 79 -19.35 -7.14 5.28
C PHE A 79 -20.31 -6.29 4.43
N PHE A 80 -19.96 -6.02 3.17
CA PHE A 80 -20.75 -5.18 2.25
C PHE A 80 -21.33 -5.98 1.08
N GLU A 81 -20.86 -7.22 0.89
CA GLU A 81 -21.45 -8.17 -0.06
C GLU A 81 -22.75 -8.78 0.49
N GLU A 82 -22.89 -8.93 1.82
CA GLU A 82 -24.10 -9.46 2.47
C GLU A 82 -25.32 -8.53 2.36
N ASP A 83 -25.13 -7.21 2.25
CA ASP A 83 -26.23 -6.23 2.10
C ASP A 83 -26.83 -6.19 0.67
N GLU A 84 -26.09 -6.64 -0.35
CA GLU A 84 -26.67 -6.82 -1.70
C GLU A 84 -27.50 -8.11 -1.82
N GLU A 85 -27.45 -9.00 -0.81
CA GLU A 85 -28.21 -10.25 -0.80
C GLU A 85 -29.56 -10.17 -0.07
N ASP A 86 -29.84 -9.11 0.68
CA ASP A 86 -31.19 -8.87 1.23
C ASP A 86 -32.23 -8.51 0.14
N THR A 87 -31.78 -8.20 -1.08
CA THR A 87 -32.63 -8.17 -2.29
C THR A 87 -32.59 -9.45 -3.14
N LYS A 88 -31.78 -10.45 -2.75
CA LYS A 88 -31.66 -11.76 -3.42
C LYS A 88 -32.06 -12.94 -2.53
N ALA A 89 -33.01 -12.75 -1.61
CA ALA A 89 -33.76 -13.83 -0.95
C ALA A 89 -34.56 -14.76 -1.90
N LYS A 90 -34.32 -14.69 -3.22
CA LYS A 90 -34.83 -15.61 -4.24
C LYS A 90 -33.74 -15.93 -5.28
N LYS A 91 -32.69 -16.68 -4.92
CA LYS A 91 -32.00 -17.53 -5.91
C LYS A 91 -31.13 -18.63 -5.31
N LYS A 92 -31.75 -19.82 -5.30
CA LYS A 92 -31.19 -21.15 -5.51
C LYS A 92 -30.43 -21.79 -4.35
N GLU A 93 -31.06 -22.85 -3.86
CA GLU A 93 -30.47 -24.05 -3.27
C GLU A 93 -29.39 -24.66 -4.19
N LEU A 94 -28.25 -23.98 -4.31
CA LEU A 94 -26.97 -24.62 -4.61
C LEU A 94 -26.34 -24.93 -3.26
N SER A 95 -25.73 -26.11 -3.11
CA SER A 95 -25.02 -26.44 -1.87
C SER A 95 -24.09 -25.27 -1.51
N LYS A 96 -24.09 -24.82 -0.25
CA LYS A 96 -23.27 -23.69 0.22
C LYS A 96 -21.82 -23.80 -0.25
N GLU A 97 -21.33 -25.02 -0.43
CA GLU A 97 -20.01 -25.34 -0.96
C GLU A 97 -19.82 -25.02 -2.46
N ALA A 98 -20.84 -25.23 -3.30
CA ALA A 98 -20.78 -24.89 -4.73
C ALA A 98 -20.86 -23.37 -4.96
N ALA A 99 -21.67 -22.66 -4.17
CA ALA A 99 -21.75 -21.20 -4.19
C ALA A 99 -20.40 -20.58 -3.77
N ALA A 100 -19.83 -21.03 -2.64
CA ALA A 100 -18.53 -20.56 -2.15
C ALA A 100 -17.37 -20.87 -3.11
N LYS A 101 -17.40 -22.02 -3.80
CA LYS A 101 -16.39 -22.35 -4.84
C LYS A 101 -16.50 -21.43 -6.05
N LYS A 102 -17.72 -21.09 -6.47
CA LYS A 102 -17.96 -20.20 -7.60
C LYS A 102 -17.50 -18.78 -7.30
N GLU A 103 -17.85 -18.24 -6.14
CA GLU A 103 -17.45 -16.90 -5.68
C GLU A 103 -15.92 -16.76 -5.60
N LYS A 104 -15.23 -17.75 -4.99
CA LYS A 104 -13.76 -17.79 -4.98
C LYS A 104 -13.14 -17.82 -6.38
N ALA A 105 -13.77 -18.52 -7.31
CA ALA A 105 -13.32 -18.56 -8.70
C ALA A 105 -13.52 -17.21 -9.40
N GLU A 106 -14.66 -16.55 -9.21
CA GLU A 106 -14.96 -15.23 -9.77
C GLU A 106 -14.00 -14.16 -9.22
N MET A 107 -13.72 -14.18 -7.91
CA MET A 107 -12.72 -13.32 -7.28
C MET A 107 -11.32 -13.60 -7.85
N GLY A 108 -10.94 -14.87 -8.00
CA GLY A 108 -9.67 -15.26 -8.60
C GLY A 108 -9.49 -14.77 -10.04
N ILE A 109 -10.54 -14.85 -10.86
CA ILE A 109 -10.56 -14.33 -12.23
C ILE A 109 -10.41 -12.81 -12.23
N THR A 110 -11.13 -12.11 -11.34
CA THR A 110 -11.08 -10.64 -11.25
C THR A 110 -9.70 -10.14 -10.84
N VAL A 111 -9.08 -10.81 -9.86
CA VAL A 111 -7.71 -10.52 -9.43
C VAL A 111 -6.74 -10.78 -10.58
N ALA A 112 -6.82 -11.93 -11.25
CA ALA A 112 -5.95 -12.26 -12.39
C ALA A 112 -6.09 -11.24 -13.54
N PHE A 113 -7.32 -10.86 -13.89
CA PHE A 113 -7.59 -9.84 -14.90
C PHE A 113 -6.99 -8.49 -14.51
N SER A 114 -7.13 -8.08 -13.24
CA SER A 114 -6.56 -6.84 -12.72
C SER A 114 -5.03 -6.83 -12.81
N PHE A 115 -4.37 -7.96 -12.54
CA PHE A 115 -2.92 -8.10 -12.73
C PHE A 115 -2.49 -7.97 -14.20
N VAL A 116 -3.21 -8.62 -15.11
CA VAL A 116 -2.94 -8.50 -16.56
C VAL A 116 -3.08 -7.06 -17.02
N LEU A 117 -4.15 -6.38 -16.59
CA LEU A 117 -4.37 -4.97 -16.91
C LEU A 117 -3.27 -4.08 -16.33
N ALA A 118 -2.84 -4.33 -15.08
CA ALA A 118 -1.75 -3.59 -14.45
C ALA A 118 -0.41 -3.77 -15.20
N ILE A 119 -0.08 -4.99 -15.64
CA ILE A 119 1.11 -5.26 -16.47
C ILE A 119 0.99 -4.51 -17.80
N GLY A 120 -0.18 -4.55 -18.44
CA GLY A 120 -0.47 -3.81 -19.67
C GLY A 120 -0.22 -2.31 -19.54
N ILE A 121 -0.83 -1.68 -18.52
CA ILE A 121 -0.80 -0.23 -18.33
C ILE A 121 0.54 0.26 -17.78
N PHE A 122 1.15 -0.43 -16.82
CA PHE A 122 2.32 0.09 -16.09
C PHE A 122 3.66 -0.47 -16.56
N MET A 123 3.68 -1.58 -17.31
CA MET A 123 4.92 -2.14 -17.86
C MET A 123 4.98 -2.03 -19.38
N ILE A 124 3.93 -2.51 -20.06
CA ILE A 124 3.93 -2.64 -21.51
C ILE A 124 3.72 -1.28 -22.20
N LEU A 125 2.67 -0.55 -21.83
CA LEU A 125 2.31 0.73 -22.44
C LEU A 125 3.45 1.79 -22.39
N PRO A 126 4.13 2.04 -21.25
CA PRO A 126 5.21 3.04 -21.19
C PRO A 126 6.38 2.67 -22.12
N TYR A 127 6.70 1.37 -22.21
CA TYR A 127 7.73 0.89 -23.12
C TYR A 127 7.37 1.18 -24.58
N TYR A 128 6.15 0.85 -25.03
CA TYR A 128 5.74 1.12 -26.41
C TYR A 128 5.66 2.61 -26.73
N LEU A 129 5.21 3.45 -25.80
CA LEU A 129 5.23 4.90 -25.95
C LEU A 129 6.67 5.45 -26.08
N SER A 130 7.64 4.87 -25.36
CA SER A 130 9.05 5.25 -25.48
C SER A 130 9.64 4.98 -26.88
N LEU A 131 9.10 4.00 -27.62
CA LEU A 131 9.58 3.67 -28.98
C LEU A 131 9.32 4.81 -29.98
N ILE A 132 8.34 5.67 -29.72
CA ILE A 132 8.06 6.85 -30.54
C ILE A 132 9.27 7.80 -30.50
N PHE A 133 9.91 7.92 -29.33
CA PHE A 133 11.07 8.79 -29.11
C PHE A 133 12.39 8.18 -29.61
N GLN A 134 12.46 6.85 -29.78
CA GLN A 134 13.64 6.18 -30.37
C GLN A 134 13.94 6.63 -31.80
N LYS A 135 12.94 7.17 -32.52
CA LYS A 135 13.14 7.74 -33.86
C LYS A 135 13.96 9.03 -33.85
N PHE A 136 13.98 9.75 -32.72
CA PHE A 136 14.59 11.08 -32.60
C PHE A 136 15.79 11.09 -31.65
N ILE A 137 15.92 10.09 -30.79
CA ILE A 137 16.93 10.04 -29.72
C ILE A 137 17.70 8.73 -29.81
N THR A 138 19.01 8.82 -29.96
CA THR A 138 19.92 7.67 -30.05
C THR A 138 20.54 7.27 -28.70
N SER A 139 20.55 8.19 -27.72
CA SER A 139 21.11 7.93 -26.40
C SER A 139 20.23 6.98 -25.58
N HIS A 140 20.80 5.84 -25.17
CA HIS A 140 20.12 4.85 -24.33
C HIS A 140 19.65 5.44 -23.00
N VAL A 141 20.50 6.24 -22.35
CA VAL A 141 20.19 6.89 -21.07
C VAL A 141 18.99 7.81 -21.23
N ALA A 142 18.97 8.64 -22.27
CA ALA A 142 17.87 9.56 -22.54
C ALA A 142 16.55 8.81 -22.79
N LEU A 143 16.59 7.70 -23.53
CA LEU A 143 15.41 6.86 -23.78
C LEU A 143 14.91 6.18 -22.50
N ALA A 144 15.80 5.69 -21.65
CA ALA A 144 15.44 5.09 -20.36
C ALA A 144 14.81 6.12 -19.40
N LEU A 145 15.34 7.36 -19.37
CA LEU A 145 14.75 8.47 -18.63
C LEU A 145 13.36 8.83 -19.15
N ILE A 146 13.18 8.92 -20.47
CA ILE A 146 11.88 9.20 -21.10
C ILE A 146 10.87 8.10 -20.79
N GLU A 147 11.24 6.83 -20.93
CA GLU A 147 10.36 5.71 -20.54
C GLU A 147 9.95 5.81 -19.06
N GLY A 148 10.92 6.14 -18.20
CA GLY A 148 10.70 6.40 -16.78
C GLY A 148 9.70 7.51 -16.50
N ILE A 149 9.87 8.65 -17.16
CA ILE A 149 8.97 9.81 -17.04
C ILE A 149 7.57 9.46 -17.55
N ILE A 150 7.45 8.82 -18.72
CA ILE A 150 6.16 8.38 -19.26
C ILE A 150 5.46 7.46 -18.26
N ARG A 151 6.18 6.49 -17.70
CA ARG A 151 5.64 5.57 -16.69
C ARG A 151 5.18 6.33 -15.44
N MET A 152 5.95 7.29 -14.97
CA MET A 152 5.59 8.16 -13.85
C MET A 152 4.31 8.96 -14.14
N MET A 153 4.21 9.55 -15.32
CA MET A 153 3.03 10.32 -15.73
C MET A 153 1.78 9.44 -15.82
N ILE A 154 1.89 8.24 -16.39
CA ILE A 154 0.79 7.26 -16.43
C ILE A 154 0.34 6.88 -15.02
N PHE A 155 1.28 6.63 -14.12
CA PHE A 155 0.98 6.32 -12.72
C PHE A 155 0.27 7.46 -12.00
N LEU A 156 0.79 8.68 -12.10
CA LEU A 156 0.17 9.85 -11.49
C LEU A 156 -1.22 10.14 -12.08
N ALA A 157 -1.37 10.01 -13.41
CA ALA A 157 -2.66 10.15 -14.09
C ALA A 157 -3.65 9.09 -13.60
N TYR A 158 -3.24 7.84 -13.51
CA TYR A 158 -4.09 6.74 -13.00
C TYR A 158 -4.58 7.02 -11.58
N ILE A 159 -3.68 7.36 -10.66
CA ILE A 159 -4.05 7.68 -9.27
C ILE A 159 -4.99 8.89 -9.23
N ALA A 160 -4.71 9.93 -10.04
CA ALA A 160 -5.56 11.11 -10.12
C ALA A 160 -6.96 10.75 -10.62
N SER A 161 -7.09 9.92 -11.66
CA SER A 161 -8.37 9.47 -12.19
C SER A 161 -9.19 8.68 -11.17
N ILE A 162 -8.60 7.68 -10.50
CA ILE A 162 -9.34 6.90 -9.49
C ILE A 162 -9.66 7.72 -8.24
N SER A 163 -8.87 8.75 -7.91
CA SER A 163 -9.14 9.65 -6.78
C SER A 163 -10.44 10.46 -6.93
N LEU A 164 -11.04 10.48 -8.13
CA LEU A 164 -12.33 11.10 -8.40
C LEU A 164 -13.51 10.19 -8.04
N MET A 165 -13.29 8.87 -7.88
CA MET A 165 -14.32 7.89 -7.53
C MET A 165 -14.66 7.98 -6.04
N LYS A 166 -15.94 8.06 -5.67
CA LYS A 166 -16.40 8.24 -4.28
C LYS A 166 -15.89 7.14 -3.35
N ASP A 167 -15.92 5.88 -3.79
CA ASP A 167 -15.49 4.74 -2.98
C ASP A 167 -13.99 4.81 -2.68
N ILE A 168 -13.18 5.21 -3.67
CA ILE A 168 -11.73 5.41 -3.49
C ILE A 168 -11.46 6.61 -2.59
N GLN A 169 -12.24 7.69 -2.71
CA GLN A 169 -12.11 8.83 -1.79
C GLN A 169 -12.35 8.41 -0.34
N ARG A 170 -13.33 7.54 -0.12
CA ARG A 170 -13.65 6.99 1.20
C ARG A 170 -12.51 6.13 1.74
N VAL A 171 -11.93 5.25 0.92
CA VAL A 171 -10.70 4.51 1.28
C VAL A 171 -9.53 5.46 1.59
N PHE A 172 -9.37 6.55 0.84
CA PHE A 172 -8.34 7.56 1.11
C PHE A 172 -8.59 8.35 2.40
N MET A 173 -9.83 8.47 2.87
CA MET A 173 -10.14 9.03 4.18
C MET A 173 -9.72 8.07 5.30
N TYR A 174 -10.04 6.78 5.20
CA TYR A 174 -9.53 5.77 6.15
C TYR A 174 -8.00 5.68 6.15
N HIS A 175 -7.36 5.87 4.99
CA HIS A 175 -5.90 6.00 4.90
C HIS A 175 -5.39 7.25 5.64
N GLY A 176 -6.13 8.35 5.56
CA GLY A 176 -5.89 9.53 6.39
C GLY A 176 -6.01 9.23 7.88
N ALA A 177 -7.04 8.50 8.30
CA ALA A 177 -7.23 8.07 9.70
C ALA A 177 -6.07 7.20 10.20
N GLU A 178 -5.63 6.24 9.38
CA GLU A 178 -4.46 5.38 9.67
C GLU A 178 -3.21 6.22 9.94
N HIS A 179 -2.82 7.07 8.99
CA HIS A 179 -1.66 7.95 9.15
C HIS A 179 -1.77 8.88 10.35
N LYS A 180 -2.96 9.45 10.59
CA LYS A 180 -3.19 10.37 11.70
C LYS A 180 -3.08 9.67 13.06
N CYS A 181 -3.59 8.45 13.20
CA CYS A 181 -3.45 7.66 14.43
C CYS A 181 -1.98 7.36 14.74
N ILE A 182 -1.21 6.95 13.72
CA ILE A 182 0.23 6.71 13.87
C ILE A 182 0.98 8.00 14.22
N ASN A 183 0.73 9.08 13.49
CA ASN A 183 1.36 10.36 13.78
C ASN A 183 1.00 10.87 15.18
N CYS A 184 -0.23 10.70 15.65
CA CYS A 184 -0.66 11.11 16.98
C CYS A 184 0.23 10.51 18.08
N ILE A 185 0.40 9.18 18.06
CA ILE A 185 1.22 8.49 19.05
C ILE A 185 2.71 8.80 18.90
N GLU A 186 3.23 8.96 17.68
CA GLU A 186 4.66 9.22 17.43
C GLU A 186 5.08 10.64 17.82
N HIS A 187 4.12 11.55 17.95
CA HIS A 187 4.30 12.89 18.51
C HIS A 187 4.09 12.94 20.03
N GLY A 188 3.80 11.81 20.68
CA GLY A 188 3.61 11.77 22.13
C GLY A 188 2.24 12.26 22.59
N MET A 189 1.24 12.33 21.70
CA MET A 189 -0.11 12.77 22.03
C MET A 189 -0.98 11.58 22.44
N GLU A 190 -1.94 11.84 23.34
CA GLU A 190 -2.93 10.85 23.73
C GLU A 190 -3.79 10.43 22.53
N LEU A 191 -4.00 9.12 22.37
CA LEU A 191 -4.77 8.57 21.26
C LEU A 191 -6.27 8.76 21.48
N ASN A 192 -6.76 9.97 21.20
CA ASN A 192 -8.18 10.33 21.22
C ASN A 192 -8.57 11.06 19.92
N VAL A 193 -9.88 11.17 19.65
CA VAL A 193 -10.39 11.75 18.39
C VAL A 193 -9.86 13.17 18.15
N GLU A 194 -9.79 14.00 19.20
CA GLU A 194 -9.35 15.38 19.08
C GLU A 194 -7.88 15.50 18.64
N ASN A 195 -6.98 14.75 19.27
CA ASN A 195 -5.55 14.76 18.94
C ASN A 195 -5.27 14.10 17.59
N VAL A 196 -5.97 13.01 17.27
CA VAL A 196 -5.87 12.37 15.95
C VAL A 196 -6.33 13.34 14.86
N ARG A 197 -7.43 14.08 15.06
CA ARG A 197 -7.92 15.07 14.10
C ARG A 197 -6.88 16.15 13.80
N LYS A 198 -6.12 16.61 14.80
CA LYS A 198 -5.04 17.61 14.64
C LYS A 198 -3.76 17.05 14.02
N SER A 199 -3.59 15.73 14.01
CA SER A 199 -2.39 15.08 13.49
C SER A 199 -2.31 15.15 11.96
N SER A 200 -1.09 15.06 11.42
CA SER A 200 -0.87 15.07 9.98
C SER A 200 -1.38 13.77 9.33
N ARG A 201 -1.99 13.87 8.14
CA ARG A 201 -2.29 12.72 7.27
C ARG A 201 -1.12 12.31 6.37
N LEU A 202 0.02 12.97 6.50
CA LEU A 202 1.25 12.68 5.74
C LEU A 202 2.24 11.94 6.64
N HIS A 203 2.77 10.82 6.16
CA HIS A 203 3.61 9.94 6.94
C HIS A 203 4.77 9.36 6.10
N LYS A 204 6.02 9.42 6.58
CA LYS A 204 7.21 9.03 5.79
C LYS A 204 7.27 7.55 5.40
N ARG A 205 6.58 6.67 6.14
CA ARG A 205 6.56 5.20 5.95
C ARG A 205 5.35 4.64 5.18
N CYS A 206 4.71 5.45 4.34
CA CYS A 206 3.50 5.03 3.61
C CYS A 206 3.81 4.09 2.42
N GLY A 207 2.96 3.07 2.22
CA GLY A 207 3.03 2.17 1.06
C GLY A 207 2.90 2.86 -0.30
N THR A 208 2.13 3.95 -0.40
CA THR A 208 2.02 4.70 -1.67
C THR A 208 3.33 5.44 -2.00
N SER A 209 4.04 5.95 -0.98
CA SER A 209 5.39 6.48 -1.15
C SER A 209 6.39 5.40 -1.54
N PHE A 210 6.25 4.19 -1.00
CA PHE A 210 7.08 3.04 -1.41
C PHE A 210 6.94 2.76 -2.90
N LEU A 211 5.71 2.70 -3.44
CA LEU A 211 5.49 2.50 -4.88
C LEU A 211 6.17 3.59 -5.72
N LEU A 212 6.06 4.86 -5.32
CA LEU A 212 6.75 5.96 -6.00
C LEU A 212 8.28 5.78 -5.99
N PHE A 213 8.86 5.37 -4.86
CA PHE A 213 10.29 5.13 -4.77
C PHE A 213 10.73 3.92 -5.60
N VAL A 214 9.92 2.86 -5.69
CA VAL A 214 10.16 1.74 -6.62
C VAL A 214 10.26 2.25 -8.05
N MET A 215 9.35 3.14 -8.45
CA MET A 215 9.39 3.72 -9.79
C MET A 215 10.65 4.57 -9.99
N ILE A 216 10.95 5.53 -9.12
CA ILE A 216 12.13 6.40 -9.25
C ILE A 216 13.43 5.57 -9.28
N ILE A 217 13.58 4.63 -8.35
CA ILE A 217 14.76 3.76 -8.29
C ILE A 217 14.85 2.88 -9.55
N SER A 218 13.73 2.40 -10.07
CA SER A 218 13.73 1.65 -11.34
C SER A 218 14.27 2.47 -12.52
N ILE A 219 13.96 3.77 -12.59
CA ILE A 219 14.48 4.67 -13.64
C ILE A 219 16.00 4.75 -13.54
N ILE A 220 16.52 4.91 -12.33
CA ILE A 220 17.97 4.99 -12.09
C ILE A 220 18.64 3.68 -12.50
N PHE A 221 18.14 2.52 -12.03
CA PHE A 221 18.71 1.21 -12.38
C PHE A 221 18.72 0.96 -13.89
N PHE A 222 17.60 1.23 -14.58
CA PHE A 222 17.50 0.97 -16.01
C PHE A 222 18.22 2.02 -16.88
N ALA A 223 18.51 3.21 -16.36
CA ALA A 223 19.33 4.19 -17.07
C ALA A 223 20.77 3.69 -17.30
N PHE A 224 21.33 2.92 -16.36
CA PHE A 224 22.70 2.40 -16.43
C PHE A 224 22.81 1.00 -17.04
N ILE A 225 21.70 0.33 -17.34
CA ILE A 225 21.70 -1.03 -17.90
C ILE A 225 21.31 -0.96 -19.38
N ASP A 226 22.31 -0.99 -20.26
CA ASP A 226 22.09 -1.09 -21.71
C ASP A 226 22.15 -2.55 -22.18
N VAL A 227 21.06 -2.99 -22.81
CA VAL A 227 20.95 -4.34 -23.39
C VAL A 227 20.32 -4.26 -24.77
N LYS A 228 21.05 -4.79 -25.76
CA LYS A 228 20.65 -4.81 -27.16
C LYS A 228 19.50 -5.80 -27.44
N SER A 229 19.49 -6.95 -26.76
CA SER A 229 18.44 -7.95 -26.92
C SER A 229 17.16 -7.55 -26.17
N ARG A 230 16.03 -7.51 -26.89
CA ARG A 230 14.71 -7.19 -26.32
C ARG A 230 14.28 -8.22 -25.27
N ILE A 231 14.53 -9.50 -25.52
CA ILE A 231 14.19 -10.59 -24.59
C ILE A 231 15.02 -10.45 -23.32
N LEU A 232 16.33 -10.27 -23.46
CA LEU A 232 17.21 -10.12 -22.30
C LEU A 232 16.88 -8.85 -21.48
N LYS A 233 16.47 -7.77 -22.14
CA LYS A 233 15.98 -6.55 -21.47
C LYS A 233 14.74 -6.84 -20.61
N VAL A 234 13.77 -7.60 -21.12
CA VAL A 234 12.57 -8.00 -20.35
C VAL A 234 12.95 -8.92 -19.18
N VAL A 235 13.80 -9.92 -19.41
CA VAL A 235 14.27 -10.84 -18.37
C VAL A 235 14.98 -10.10 -17.25
N LEU A 236 15.92 -9.19 -17.56
CA LEU A 236 16.61 -8.39 -16.55
C LEU A 236 15.66 -7.47 -15.79
N ARG A 237 14.66 -6.88 -16.45
CA ARG A 237 13.63 -6.08 -15.77
C ARG A 237 12.90 -6.91 -14.72
N LEU A 238 12.47 -8.12 -15.08
CA LEU A 238 11.78 -9.03 -14.15
C LEU A 238 12.68 -9.46 -12.99
N LEU A 239 13.93 -9.82 -13.27
CA LEU A 239 14.91 -10.23 -12.25
C LEU A 239 15.29 -9.07 -11.30
N LEU A 240 15.23 -7.82 -11.76
CA LEU A 240 15.56 -6.65 -10.95
C LEU A 240 14.38 -6.14 -10.10
N ILE A 241 13.15 -6.59 -10.33
CA ILE A 241 11.98 -6.17 -9.51
C ILE A 241 12.23 -6.41 -8.02
N PRO A 242 12.67 -7.61 -7.56
CA PRO A 242 12.96 -7.84 -6.15
C PRO A 242 14.09 -6.93 -5.62
N VAL A 243 15.14 -6.71 -6.41
CA VAL A 243 16.26 -5.85 -5.99
C VAL A 243 15.79 -4.41 -5.81
N ILE A 244 15.04 -3.87 -6.78
CA ILE A 244 14.48 -2.52 -6.73
C ILE A 244 13.54 -2.40 -5.53
N ALA A 245 12.61 -3.34 -5.34
CA ALA A 245 11.70 -3.34 -4.19
C ALA A 245 12.45 -3.37 -2.85
N GLY A 246 13.50 -4.19 -2.75
CA GLY A 246 14.35 -4.25 -1.57
C GLY A 246 15.06 -2.94 -1.28
N VAL A 247 15.68 -2.32 -2.30
CA VAL A 247 16.35 -1.01 -2.14
C VAL A 247 15.36 0.10 -1.78
N SER A 248 14.18 0.14 -2.41
CA SER A 248 13.12 1.09 -2.08
C SER A 248 12.62 0.93 -0.65
N TYR A 249 12.55 -0.31 -0.15
CA TYR A 249 12.16 -0.59 1.23
C TYR A 249 13.23 -0.09 2.21
N GLU A 250 14.51 -0.29 1.91
CA GLU A 250 15.58 0.26 2.76
C GLU A 250 15.53 1.77 2.83
N PHE A 251 15.27 2.42 1.69
CA PHE A 251 15.12 3.86 1.63
C PHE A 251 13.95 4.36 2.49
N ILE A 252 12.76 3.76 2.37
CA ILE A 252 11.59 4.21 3.15
C ILE A 252 11.74 3.92 4.65
N ARG A 253 12.41 2.80 5.00
CA ARG A 253 12.73 2.45 6.38
C ARG A 253 13.72 3.44 6.98
N LEU A 254 14.72 3.88 6.21
CA LEU A 254 15.66 4.93 6.62
C LEU A 254 14.94 6.26 6.78
N ALA A 255 14.06 6.62 5.85
CA ALA A 255 13.26 7.85 5.90
C ALA A 255 12.38 7.92 7.15
N GLY A 256 11.80 6.80 7.58
CA GLY A 256 11.00 6.72 8.81
C GLY A 256 11.81 6.79 10.11
N LYS A 257 13.13 6.62 10.07
CA LYS A 257 14.00 6.58 11.27
C LYS A 257 14.99 7.73 11.35
N SER A 258 15.02 8.60 10.35
CA SER A 258 16.03 9.65 10.22
C SER A 258 15.38 11.02 10.09
N ASP A 259 15.95 11.98 10.81
CA ASP A 259 15.64 13.40 10.68
C ASP A 259 16.71 14.15 9.86
N ASN A 260 17.60 13.42 9.17
CA ASN A 260 18.62 14.02 8.32
C ASN A 260 17.96 14.88 7.20
N PRO A 261 18.42 16.13 7.00
CA PRO A 261 17.87 17.04 5.98
C PRO A 261 17.84 16.45 4.56
N VAL A 262 18.85 15.67 4.17
CA VAL A 262 18.94 15.04 2.85
C VAL A 262 17.87 13.96 2.70
N VAL A 263 17.72 13.09 3.71
CA VAL A 263 16.71 12.03 3.70
C VAL A 263 15.29 12.63 3.69
N ASN A 264 15.09 13.70 4.45
CA ASN A 264 13.83 14.45 4.46
C ASN A 264 13.54 15.09 3.09
N PHE A 265 14.55 15.67 2.44
CA PHE A 265 14.42 16.23 1.10
C PHE A 265 14.04 15.16 0.07
N LEU A 266 14.74 14.02 0.07
CA LEU A 266 14.48 12.91 -0.86
C LEU A 266 13.12 12.23 -0.60
N SER A 267 12.55 12.38 0.60
CA SER A 267 11.23 11.84 0.95
C SER A 267 10.06 12.70 0.46
N LYS A 268 10.30 13.98 0.10
CA LYS A 268 9.25 14.94 -0.31
C LYS A 268 8.36 14.46 -1.45
N PRO A 269 8.87 13.84 -2.53
CA PRO A 269 8.03 13.35 -3.61
C PRO A 269 6.97 12.34 -3.13
N GLY A 270 7.36 11.45 -2.20
CA GLY A 270 6.42 10.50 -1.59
C GLY A 270 5.33 11.19 -0.78
N LEU A 271 5.71 12.21 0.00
CA LEU A 271 4.75 13.02 0.77
C LEU A 271 3.81 13.83 -0.13
N TRP A 272 4.27 14.27 -1.30
CA TRP A 272 3.41 14.94 -2.29
C TRP A 272 2.39 13.99 -2.90
N LEU A 273 2.80 12.76 -3.24
CA LEU A 273 1.86 11.75 -3.72
C LEU A 273 0.77 11.44 -2.68
N GLN A 274 1.11 11.42 -1.40
CA GLN A 274 0.13 11.24 -0.34
C GLN A 274 -0.94 12.33 -0.31
N ARG A 275 -0.66 13.53 -0.83
CA ARG A 275 -1.71 14.56 -0.97
C ARG A 275 -2.85 14.12 -1.89
N LEU A 276 -2.55 13.22 -2.83
CA LEU A 276 -3.50 12.62 -3.76
C LEU A 276 -4.09 11.30 -3.24
N THR A 277 -3.32 10.53 -2.45
CA THR A 277 -3.73 9.19 -1.96
C THR A 277 -4.25 9.17 -0.51
N THR A 278 -4.34 10.31 0.17
CA THR A 278 -4.99 10.46 1.48
C THR A 278 -5.94 11.65 1.47
N ARG A 279 -6.98 11.57 2.30
CA ARG A 279 -7.96 12.64 2.53
C ARG A 279 -8.20 12.83 4.02
N GLU A 280 -8.81 13.94 4.38
CA GLU A 280 -9.20 14.21 5.77
C GLU A 280 -10.33 13.25 6.17
N PRO A 281 -10.15 12.42 7.21
CA PRO A 281 -11.21 11.57 7.74
C PRO A 281 -12.22 12.39 8.57
N ASP A 282 -13.44 11.88 8.66
CA ASP A 282 -14.38 12.30 9.70
C ASP A 282 -14.09 11.59 11.04
N ASP A 283 -14.76 12.03 12.10
CA ASP A 283 -14.56 11.49 13.44
C ASP A 283 -14.92 10.00 13.53
N SER A 284 -15.93 9.55 12.77
CA SER A 284 -16.36 8.16 12.76
C SER A 284 -15.29 7.24 12.15
N MET A 285 -14.52 7.72 11.18
CA MET A 285 -13.38 6.99 10.61
C MET A 285 -12.16 7.05 11.54
N ILE A 286 -11.98 8.14 12.27
CA ILE A 286 -10.94 8.25 13.31
C ILE A 286 -11.16 7.21 14.41
N GLU A 287 -12.40 7.02 14.87
CA GLU A 287 -12.76 5.98 15.85
C GLU A 287 -12.33 4.58 15.40
N VAL A 288 -12.55 4.25 14.12
CA VAL A 288 -12.13 2.97 13.54
C VAL A 288 -10.60 2.84 13.53
N GLY A 289 -9.89 3.92 13.18
CA GLY A 289 -8.44 3.98 13.25
C GLY A 289 -7.90 3.74 14.67
N ILE A 290 -8.51 4.39 15.67
CA ILE A 290 -8.15 4.24 17.09
C ILE A 290 -8.38 2.80 17.54
N ALA A 291 -9.57 2.24 17.29
CA ALA A 291 -9.92 0.85 17.63
C ALA A 291 -8.90 -0.15 17.05
N SER A 292 -8.45 0.07 15.81
CA SER A 292 -7.43 -0.75 15.16
C SER A 292 -6.07 -0.67 15.87
N VAL A 293 -5.64 0.54 16.29
CA VAL A 293 -4.37 0.72 17.03
C VAL A 293 -4.45 0.06 18.42
N GLU A 294 -5.54 0.29 19.16
CA GLU A 294 -5.70 -0.24 20.52
C GLU A 294 -5.68 -1.77 20.58
N ALA A 295 -6.16 -2.43 19.53
CA ALA A 295 -6.14 -3.89 19.44
C ALA A 295 -4.72 -4.48 19.35
N VAL A 296 -3.74 -3.74 18.83
CA VAL A 296 -2.38 -4.26 18.54
C VAL A 296 -1.25 -3.54 19.26
N PHE A 297 -1.50 -2.37 19.86
CA PHE A 297 -0.48 -1.50 20.40
C PHE A 297 -0.90 -0.86 21.73
N ASP A 298 -0.11 -1.10 22.77
CA ASP A 298 -0.24 -0.44 24.07
C ASP A 298 0.35 0.98 24.00
N TRP A 299 -0.45 1.90 23.48
CA TRP A 299 -0.05 3.29 23.31
C TRP A 299 0.17 4.01 24.65
N LYS A 300 -0.56 3.62 25.71
CA LYS A 300 -0.43 4.23 27.05
C LYS A 300 0.96 3.97 27.64
N LYS A 301 1.42 2.72 27.58
CA LYS A 301 2.78 2.36 27.96
C LYS A 301 3.82 3.01 27.07
N TYR A 302 3.58 3.08 25.77
CA TYR A 302 4.50 3.73 24.84
C TYR A 302 4.72 5.22 25.16
N LEU A 303 3.64 5.93 25.50
CA LEU A 303 3.68 7.35 25.88
C LEU A 303 4.37 7.57 27.23
N SER A 304 4.18 6.68 28.22
CA SER A 304 4.86 6.82 29.52
C SER A 304 6.37 6.56 29.44
N GLU A 305 6.82 5.80 28.44
CA GLU A 305 8.23 5.51 28.18
C GLU A 305 8.89 6.52 27.21
N MET A 306 8.17 7.54 26.74
CA MET A 306 8.63 8.51 25.73
C MET A 306 9.29 9.73 26.36
#